data_AF-A0A660LIH2-F1
#
_entry.id   AF-A0A660LIH2-F1
#
_cell.length_a   1.000
_cell.length_b   1.000
_cell.length_c   1.000
_cell.angle_alpha   90.00
_cell.angle_beta   90.00
_cell.angle_gamma   90.00
#
_symmetry.space_group_name_H-M   'P 1'
#
loop_
_entity.id
_entity.type
_entity.pdbx_description
1 polymer ?
#
loop_
_entity_poly.entity_id
_entity_poly.type
_entity_poly.pdbx_seq_one_letter_code
_entity_poly.pdbx_strand_id
1 'polypeptide(L)'
;MTVRLRHGVPAALVAAALALTACGGGDAPVATGGGETSEHALGGPKNPIAASTPDAQALEKAREKGHFNESEPPREDGQPAVAETAGPGPCELVPTATVRTILGGPVAKPTEAPQGPTCIYRTRSGKGFLTVSLATIGADRTRAQIKGIPAVSVSGRKGYCRRPDRMALHVPLSDGRMLTVGAPCSTARAFAVKALARIDS
;
A
#
# COMPACT_ATOMS: atom_id res chain seq x y z
N MET A 1 37.16 10.21 29.04
CA MET A 1 37.91 10.44 27.78
C MET A 1 36.92 10.85 26.72
N THR A 2 36.99 12.11 26.29
CA THR A 2 35.96 12.78 25.50
C THR A 2 36.56 13.08 24.13
N VAL A 3 36.06 12.45 23.07
CA VAL A 3 36.53 12.74 21.70
C VAL A 3 35.35 13.30 20.90
N ARG A 4 35.36 14.63 20.73
CA ARG A 4 34.54 15.35 19.75
C ARG A 4 35.35 15.44 18.45
N LEU A 5 34.85 14.87 17.36
CA LEU A 5 35.37 15.11 16.01
C LEU A 5 34.31 15.84 15.19
N ARG A 6 34.53 17.16 15.08
CA ARG A 6 33.90 18.08 14.14
C ARG A 6 34.44 17.77 12.74
N HIS A 7 33.57 17.50 11.78
CA HIS A 7 33.93 17.60 10.36
C HIS A 7 32.86 18.41 9.65
N GLY A 8 33.20 19.68 9.39
CA GLY A 8 32.49 20.51 8.44
C GLY A 8 32.78 20.01 7.03
N VAL A 9 31.74 19.97 6.20
CA VAL A 9 31.88 19.75 4.76
C VAL A 9 31.54 21.08 4.08
N PRO A 10 32.43 21.62 3.25
CA PRO A 10 32.22 22.90 2.59
C PRO A 10 31.14 22.82 1.52
N ALA A 11 30.34 23.88 1.45
CA ALA A 11 29.42 24.17 0.37
C ALA A 11 30.22 24.50 -0.90
N ALA A 12 30.18 23.61 -1.88
CA ALA A 12 30.61 23.90 -3.25
C ALA A 12 29.39 24.25 -4.09
N LEU A 13 29.24 25.56 -4.32
CA LEU A 13 28.38 26.16 -5.33
C LEU A 13 28.91 25.74 -6.71
N VAL A 14 28.14 24.97 -7.48
CA VAL A 14 28.38 24.78 -8.92
C VAL A 14 27.18 25.33 -9.67
N ALA A 15 27.38 26.55 -10.17
CA ALA A 15 26.62 27.14 -11.26
C ALA A 15 27.21 26.67 -12.61
N ALA A 16 26.44 26.85 -13.69
CA ALA A 16 26.73 26.53 -15.10
C ALA A 16 26.33 25.09 -15.52
N ALA A 17 25.70 24.81 -16.65
CA ALA A 17 25.26 25.62 -17.78
C ALA A 17 24.14 24.89 -18.54
N LEU A 18 23.31 25.66 -19.24
CA LEU A 18 22.41 25.24 -20.30
C LEU A 18 23.18 24.48 -21.40
N ALA A 19 22.76 23.25 -21.69
CA ALA A 19 23.03 22.60 -22.97
C ALA A 19 21.75 21.92 -23.46
N LEU A 20 21.12 22.58 -24.43
CA LEU A 20 20.10 21.99 -25.31
C LEU A 20 20.79 20.91 -26.16
N THR A 21 20.58 19.63 -25.84
CA THR A 21 20.89 18.54 -26.79
C THR A 21 19.61 18.09 -27.48
N ALA A 22 19.52 18.54 -28.73
CA ALA A 22 18.61 18.08 -29.74
C ALA A 22 18.81 16.59 -30.08
N CYS A 23 17.74 15.98 -30.59
CA CYS A 23 17.67 15.00 -31.67
C CYS A 23 18.77 13.93 -31.76
N GLY A 24 18.38 12.68 -31.51
CA GLY A 24 19.16 11.50 -31.88
C GLY A 24 18.25 10.29 -31.99
N GLY A 25 17.60 10.15 -33.15
CA GLY A 25 16.88 8.94 -33.54
C GLY A 25 17.81 7.75 -33.66
N GLY A 26 17.31 6.59 -33.25
CA GLY A 26 18.02 5.32 -33.31
C GLY A 26 17.01 4.19 -33.30
N ASP A 27 16.30 4.02 -34.41
CA ASP A 27 15.58 2.80 -34.74
C ASP A 27 16.56 1.63 -34.83
N ALA A 28 16.31 0.61 -34.01
CA ALA A 28 16.88 -0.72 -34.21
C ALA A 28 15.76 -1.76 -34.01
N PRO A 29 15.26 -2.40 -35.09
CA PRO A 29 14.36 -3.54 -34.97
C PRO A 29 15.18 -4.74 -34.50
N VAL A 30 14.95 -5.19 -33.27
CA VAL A 30 15.50 -6.46 -32.79
C VAL A 30 14.56 -7.59 -33.23
N ALA A 31 15.06 -8.30 -34.23
CA ALA A 31 14.75 -9.64 -34.70
C ALA A 31 13.62 -10.42 -34.00
N THR A 32 12.61 -10.71 -34.82
CA THR A 32 11.71 -11.85 -34.75
C THR A 32 12.50 -13.18 -34.71
N GLY A 33 12.40 -13.90 -33.60
CA GLY A 33 12.53 -15.36 -33.55
C GLY A 33 11.26 -15.86 -32.84
N GLY A 34 10.41 -16.73 -33.37
CA GLY A 34 10.69 -17.84 -34.28
C GLY A 34 11.15 -19.03 -33.44
N GLY A 35 10.24 -19.63 -32.67
CA GLY A 35 10.59 -20.76 -31.79
C GLY A 35 9.43 -21.29 -30.96
N GLU A 36 8.71 -22.25 -31.57
CA GLU A 36 8.11 -23.43 -30.93
C GLU A 36 6.81 -23.28 -30.14
N THR A 37 5.75 -23.68 -30.86
CA THR A 37 4.53 -24.32 -30.37
C THR A 37 4.84 -25.39 -29.32
N SER A 38 4.50 -25.12 -28.07
CA SER A 38 4.26 -26.17 -27.08
C SER A 38 2.75 -26.27 -26.85
N GLU A 39 2.12 -27.13 -27.67
CA GLU A 39 0.85 -27.76 -27.34
C GLU A 39 1.08 -28.68 -26.13
N HIS A 40 0.76 -28.22 -24.92
CA HIS A 40 0.60 -29.13 -23.79
C HIS A 40 -0.70 -28.83 -23.03
N ALA A 41 -1.63 -29.75 -23.28
CA ALA A 41 -2.59 -30.31 -22.34
C ALA A 41 -3.55 -29.35 -21.63
N LEU A 42 -4.70 -29.19 -22.26
CA LEU A 42 -6.01 -29.04 -21.63
C LEU A 42 -6.23 -30.14 -20.58
N GLY A 43 -5.84 -29.88 -19.34
CA GLY A 43 -6.16 -30.68 -18.16
C GLY A 43 -6.92 -29.84 -17.14
N GLY A 44 -8.14 -29.41 -17.49
CA GLY A 44 -8.98 -28.66 -16.57
C GLY A 44 -9.52 -29.55 -15.43
N PRO A 45 -9.46 -29.12 -14.16
CA PRO A 45 -10.35 -29.69 -13.15
C PRO A 45 -11.78 -29.25 -13.49
N LYS A 46 -12.56 -30.17 -14.06
CA LYS A 46 -14.03 -30.09 -14.07
C LYS A 46 -14.50 -30.16 -12.62
N ASN A 47 -14.56 -29.02 -11.94
CA ASN A 47 -15.41 -28.87 -10.77
C ASN A 47 -16.78 -28.41 -11.28
N PRO A 48 -17.80 -29.28 -11.38
CA PRO A 48 -19.16 -28.79 -11.49
C PRO A 48 -19.50 -28.11 -10.15
N ILE A 49 -19.36 -26.79 -10.11
CA ILE A 49 -20.14 -26.00 -9.15
C ILE A 49 -21.58 -26.15 -9.64
N ALA A 50 -22.25 -27.18 -9.12
CA ALA A 50 -23.69 -27.28 -9.19
C ALA A 50 -24.24 -26.00 -8.56
N ALA A 51 -24.67 -25.08 -9.41
CA ALA A 51 -25.54 -24.00 -8.99
C ALA A 51 -26.87 -24.65 -8.61
N SER A 52 -26.98 -25.05 -7.34
CA SER A 52 -28.28 -25.31 -6.73
C SER A 52 -29.00 -23.96 -6.70
N THR A 53 -29.78 -23.68 -7.73
CA THR A 53 -30.85 -22.68 -7.65
C THR A 53 -31.75 -23.10 -6.51
N PRO A 54 -31.86 -22.32 -5.42
CA PRO A 54 -32.88 -22.57 -4.43
C PRO A 54 -34.22 -22.36 -5.12
N ASP A 55 -35.08 -23.37 -5.07
CA ASP A 55 -36.47 -23.29 -5.50
C ASP A 55 -37.12 -22.01 -4.94
N ALA A 56 -37.44 -21.08 -5.84
CA ALA A 56 -38.10 -19.82 -5.51
C ALA A 56 -39.55 -20.00 -4.99
N GLN A 57 -40.04 -21.24 -4.92
CA GLN A 57 -41.39 -21.57 -4.46
C GLN A 57 -41.47 -22.16 -3.05
N ALA A 58 -40.34 -22.38 -2.36
CA ALA A 58 -40.34 -22.84 -0.97
C ALA A 58 -40.26 -21.70 0.07
N LEU A 59 -40.04 -20.44 -0.35
CA LEU A 59 -39.84 -19.30 0.55
C LEU A 59 -41.13 -18.55 0.94
N GLU A 60 -42.27 -18.84 0.31
CA GLU A 60 -43.53 -18.12 0.56
C GLU A 60 -44.39 -18.73 1.68
N LYS A 61 -44.07 -19.93 2.19
CA LYS A 61 -44.87 -20.59 3.25
C LYS A 61 -44.26 -20.56 4.66
N ALA A 62 -43.10 -19.94 4.86
CA ALA A 62 -42.47 -19.80 6.18
C ALA A 62 -42.64 -18.40 6.80
N ARG A 63 -43.58 -17.59 6.27
CA ARG A 63 -43.75 -16.18 6.64
C ARG A 63 -44.97 -15.89 7.52
N GLU A 64 -45.53 -16.91 8.15
CA GLU A 64 -46.65 -16.75 9.07
C GLU A 64 -46.28 -17.25 10.48
N LYS A 65 -46.17 -16.30 11.41
CA LYS A 65 -46.03 -16.46 12.87
C LYS A 65 -44.67 -16.88 13.40
N GLY A 66 -43.69 -15.99 13.24
CA GLY A 66 -42.57 -15.87 14.17
C GLY A 66 -42.59 -14.47 14.80
N HIS A 67 -43.10 -14.35 16.02
CA HIS A 67 -42.83 -13.19 16.87
C HIS A 67 -41.34 -13.20 17.21
N PHE A 68 -40.50 -12.66 16.32
CA PHE A 68 -39.15 -12.26 16.68
C PHE A 68 -39.30 -11.04 17.60
N ASN A 69 -39.19 -11.27 18.90
CA ASN A 69 -38.78 -10.21 19.80
C ASN A 69 -37.44 -9.70 19.25
N GLU A 70 -37.48 -8.46 18.78
CA GLU A 70 -36.33 -7.64 18.44
C GLU A 70 -35.55 -7.37 19.73
N SER A 71 -34.88 -8.40 20.23
CA SER A 71 -33.80 -8.25 21.18
C SER A 71 -32.63 -7.72 20.36
N GLU A 72 -32.62 -6.41 20.11
CA GLU A 72 -31.42 -5.70 19.70
C GLU A 72 -30.29 -6.20 20.61
N PRO A 73 -29.23 -6.85 20.06
CA PRO A 73 -28.07 -7.15 20.88
C PRO A 73 -27.60 -5.83 21.48
N PRO A 74 -27.32 -5.77 22.79
CA PRO A 74 -26.81 -4.55 23.41
C PRO A 74 -25.66 -4.06 22.55
N ARG A 75 -25.79 -2.84 22.00
CA ARG A 75 -24.64 -2.16 21.40
C ARG A 75 -23.63 -2.08 22.53
N GLU A 76 -22.61 -2.93 22.47
CA GLU A 76 -21.48 -2.83 23.38
C GLU A 76 -20.81 -1.49 23.05
N ASP A 77 -21.22 -0.44 23.77
CA ASP A 77 -20.64 0.91 23.78
C ASP A 77 -19.19 0.91 24.33
N GLY A 78 -18.52 -0.23 24.26
CA GLY A 78 -17.16 -0.48 24.69
C GLY A 78 -16.24 -0.72 23.50
N GLN A 79 -16.46 -0.04 22.36
CA GLN A 79 -15.39 0.05 21.36
C GLN A 79 -14.23 0.78 22.06
N PRO A 80 -13.10 0.10 22.37
CA PRO A 80 -12.02 0.74 23.07
C PRO A 80 -11.62 1.94 22.25
N ALA A 81 -11.71 3.14 22.85
CA ALA A 81 -11.24 4.36 22.24
C ALA A 81 -9.84 4.06 21.71
N VAL A 82 -9.73 3.93 20.39
CA VAL A 82 -8.46 3.74 19.71
C VAL A 82 -7.65 4.94 20.15
N ALA A 83 -6.68 4.69 21.04
CA ALA A 83 -5.92 5.74 21.68
C ALA A 83 -5.48 6.73 20.61
N GLU A 84 -6.06 7.94 20.66
CA GLU A 84 -5.73 9.01 19.73
C GLU A 84 -4.23 9.21 19.81
N THR A 85 -3.54 8.69 18.80
CA THR A 85 -2.10 8.79 18.77
C THR A 85 -1.82 10.22 18.39
N ALA A 86 -1.27 11.02 19.32
CA ALA A 86 -0.93 12.41 19.10
C ALA A 86 -0.04 12.54 17.84
N GLY A 87 -0.63 12.88 16.71
CA GLY A 87 0.02 12.90 15.41
C GLY A 87 -0.98 13.00 14.26
N PRO A 88 -0.52 13.37 13.06
CA PRO A 88 -1.37 13.45 11.88
C PRO A 88 -1.97 12.08 11.55
N GLY A 89 -3.26 12.08 11.19
CA GLY A 89 -3.95 10.87 10.76
C GLY A 89 -3.29 10.27 9.50
N PRO A 90 -3.52 8.98 9.20
CA PRO A 90 -2.92 8.30 8.05
C PRO A 90 -3.25 8.97 6.70
N CYS A 91 -4.42 9.63 6.60
CA CYS A 91 -4.83 10.37 5.41
C CYS A 91 -4.16 11.75 5.27
N GLU A 92 -3.48 12.24 6.30
CA GLU A 92 -2.83 13.56 6.32
C GLU A 92 -1.32 13.47 6.12
N LEU A 93 -0.76 12.25 6.17
CA LEU A 93 0.68 12.00 6.00
C LEU A 93 1.25 12.50 4.67
N VAL A 94 0.42 12.52 3.61
CA VAL A 94 0.85 12.97 2.28
C VAL A 94 -0.24 13.85 1.68
N PRO A 95 0.09 15.09 1.27
CA PRO A 95 -0.87 15.96 0.59
C PRO A 95 -1.43 15.31 -0.68
N THR A 96 -2.74 15.46 -0.92
CA THR A 96 -3.42 14.90 -2.11
C THR A 96 -2.74 15.28 -3.43
N ALA A 97 -2.18 16.49 -3.53
CA ALA A 97 -1.42 16.93 -4.72
C ALA A 97 -0.22 16.02 -5.01
N THR A 98 0.54 15.65 -3.98
CA THR A 98 1.67 14.72 -4.08
C THR A 98 1.20 13.32 -4.47
N VAL A 99 0.08 12.85 -3.92
CA VAL A 99 -0.48 11.54 -4.26
C VAL A 99 -0.92 11.48 -5.73
N ARG A 100 -1.48 12.57 -6.27
CA ARG A 100 -1.82 12.68 -7.70
C ARG A 100 -0.59 12.50 -8.59
N THR A 101 0.52 13.13 -8.23
CA THR A 101 1.79 12.97 -8.95
C THR A 101 2.31 11.54 -8.88
N ILE A 102 2.24 10.90 -7.70
CA ILE A 102 2.73 9.52 -7.49
C ILE A 102 1.87 8.49 -8.25
N LEU A 103 0.54 8.65 -8.25
CA LEU A 103 -0.38 7.74 -8.92
C LEU A 103 -0.59 8.08 -10.41
N GLY A 104 0.00 9.16 -10.91
CA GLY A 104 -0.06 9.55 -12.32
C GLY A 104 -1.44 10.02 -12.80
N GLY A 105 -2.27 10.58 -11.90
CA GLY A 105 -3.58 11.07 -12.31
C GLY A 105 -4.45 11.64 -11.18
N PRO A 106 -5.67 12.11 -11.52
CA PRO A 106 -6.61 12.64 -10.53
C PRO A 106 -6.99 11.58 -9.50
N VAL A 107 -6.86 11.93 -8.22
CA VAL A 107 -7.21 11.07 -7.07
C VAL A 107 -8.55 11.51 -6.52
N ALA A 108 -9.38 10.55 -6.12
CA ALA A 108 -10.60 10.79 -5.35
C ALA A 108 -10.26 11.36 -3.96
N LYS A 109 -11.28 11.78 -3.20
CA LYS A 109 -11.06 12.14 -1.79
C LYS A 109 -10.52 10.90 -1.06
N PRO A 110 -9.39 11.00 -0.32
CA PRO A 110 -8.90 9.88 0.48
C PRO A 110 -9.95 9.43 1.48
N THR A 111 -10.04 8.12 1.71
CA THR A 111 -11.02 7.54 2.65
C THR A 111 -10.28 6.70 3.67
N GLU A 112 -10.56 6.91 4.94
CA GLU A 112 -10.08 6.03 6.00
C GLU A 112 -10.90 4.72 6.00
N ALA A 113 -10.21 3.61 6.21
CA ALA A 113 -10.83 2.29 6.25
C ALA A 113 -11.61 2.14 7.57
N PRO A 114 -12.79 1.49 7.56
CA PRO A 114 -13.56 1.27 8.79
C PRO A 114 -12.82 0.46 9.87
N GLN A 115 -11.85 -0.36 9.46
CA GLN A 115 -11.14 -1.31 10.33
C GLN A 115 -9.89 -0.72 11.00
N GLY A 116 -9.72 0.60 11.05
CA GLY A 116 -8.61 1.26 11.76
C GLY A 116 -7.83 2.24 10.88
N PRO A 117 -6.60 2.63 11.29
CA PRO A 117 -5.88 3.80 10.77
C PRO A 117 -5.22 3.52 9.40
N THR A 118 -5.97 2.95 8.48
CA THR A 118 -5.57 2.71 7.10
C THR A 118 -6.24 3.74 6.22
N CYS A 119 -5.47 4.59 5.54
CA CYS A 119 -5.99 5.47 4.52
C CYS A 119 -5.90 4.82 3.13
N ILE A 120 -6.96 4.98 2.34
CA ILE A 120 -7.09 4.47 0.98
C ILE A 120 -7.11 5.65 0.01
N TYR A 121 -6.16 5.65 -0.93
CA TYR A 121 -6.10 6.58 -2.05
C TYR A 121 -6.46 5.83 -3.33
N ARG A 122 -7.39 6.37 -4.10
CA ARG A 122 -7.79 5.79 -5.39
C ARG A 122 -7.77 6.85 -6.47
N THR A 123 -7.20 6.50 -7.62
CA THR A 123 -7.39 7.29 -8.84
C THR A 123 -8.86 7.31 -9.20
N ARG A 124 -9.37 8.41 -9.78
CA ARG A 124 -10.77 8.51 -10.23
C ARG A 124 -11.13 7.48 -11.30
N SER A 125 -10.14 7.00 -12.05
CA SER A 125 -10.31 5.92 -13.03
C SER A 125 -10.46 4.52 -12.41
N GLY A 126 -10.16 4.37 -11.10
CA GLY A 126 -10.11 3.09 -10.41
C GLY A 126 -8.89 2.21 -10.73
N LYS A 127 -8.10 2.54 -11.75
CA LYS A 127 -6.96 1.71 -12.22
C LYS A 127 -5.78 1.71 -11.25
N GLY A 128 -5.56 2.81 -10.55
CA GLY A 128 -4.51 2.95 -9.53
C GLY A 128 -5.12 3.13 -8.15
N PHE A 129 -4.57 2.42 -7.17
CA PHE A 129 -4.86 2.63 -5.75
C PHE A 129 -3.59 2.45 -4.91
N LEU A 130 -3.59 3.08 -3.75
CA LEU A 130 -2.55 2.93 -2.73
C LEU A 130 -3.22 2.91 -1.37
N THR A 131 -2.75 2.05 -0.48
CA THR A 131 -3.14 2.07 0.93
C THR A 131 -1.95 2.47 1.80
N VAL A 132 -2.21 3.16 2.89
CA VAL A 132 -1.20 3.48 3.90
C VAL A 132 -1.78 3.17 5.28
N SER A 133 -0.99 2.58 6.15
CA SER A 133 -1.34 2.42 7.56
C SER A 133 -0.14 2.66 8.47
N LEU A 134 -0.44 3.19 9.65
CA LEU A 134 0.48 3.31 10.77
C LEU A 134 -0.03 2.39 11.88
N ALA A 135 0.74 1.35 12.21
CA ALA A 135 0.35 0.41 13.23
C ALA A 135 1.48 0.19 14.23
N THR A 136 1.14 0.13 15.52
CA THR A 136 2.04 -0.35 16.57
C THR A 136 2.03 -1.87 16.54
N ILE A 137 2.74 -2.44 15.58
CA ILE A 137 2.91 -3.89 15.49
C ILE A 137 4.12 -4.25 16.35
N GLY A 138 4.01 -5.28 17.20
CA GLY A 138 5.17 -5.81 17.91
C GLY A 138 6.32 -6.03 16.93
N ALA A 139 7.39 -5.26 17.10
CA ALA A 139 8.48 -5.17 16.13
C ALA A 139 9.06 -6.55 15.80
N ASP A 140 9.03 -7.47 16.76
CA ASP A 140 9.55 -8.83 16.64
C ASP A 140 8.76 -9.70 15.66
N ARG A 141 7.41 -9.65 15.68
CA ARG A 141 6.58 -10.41 14.73
C ARG A 141 6.80 -9.93 13.30
N THR A 142 6.90 -8.62 13.11
CA THR A 142 7.14 -8.05 11.77
C THR A 142 8.57 -8.33 11.30
N ARG A 143 9.56 -8.24 12.20
CA ARG A 143 10.97 -8.60 11.90
C ARG A 143 11.11 -10.04 11.44
N ALA A 144 10.39 -10.97 12.06
CA ALA A 144 10.36 -12.36 11.62
C ALA A 144 9.78 -12.50 10.21
N GLN A 145 8.69 -11.77 9.89
CA GLN A 145 8.03 -11.82 8.58
C GLN A 145 8.84 -11.17 7.44
N ILE A 146 9.70 -10.20 7.75
CA ILE A 146 10.56 -9.52 6.77
C ILE A 146 11.96 -10.14 6.67
N LYS A 147 12.25 -11.19 7.45
CA LYS A 147 13.54 -11.88 7.41
C LYS A 147 13.76 -12.48 6.02
N GLY A 148 14.92 -12.19 5.42
CA GLY A 148 15.26 -12.65 4.07
C GLY A 148 14.67 -11.83 2.92
N ILE A 149 13.85 -10.81 3.22
CA ILE A 149 13.40 -9.84 2.21
C ILE A 149 14.52 -8.81 1.99
N PRO A 150 14.97 -8.58 0.73
CA PRO A 150 15.94 -7.54 0.43
C PRO A 150 15.47 -6.16 0.93
N ALA A 151 16.35 -5.47 1.65
CA ALA A 151 16.07 -4.13 2.13
C ALA A 151 16.17 -3.12 0.99
N VAL A 152 15.30 -2.11 1.01
CA VAL A 152 15.33 -0.93 0.15
C VAL A 152 15.55 0.31 1.01
N SER A 153 16.28 1.30 0.48
CA SER A 153 16.52 2.56 1.21
C SER A 153 15.36 3.54 0.99
N VAL A 154 14.77 4.03 2.09
CA VAL A 154 13.67 5.00 2.12
C VAL A 154 14.06 6.13 3.07
N SER A 155 14.42 7.29 2.54
CA SER A 155 14.87 8.45 3.33
C SER A 155 15.97 8.12 4.35
N GLY A 156 16.95 7.29 3.96
CA GLY A 156 18.05 6.85 4.84
C GLY A 156 17.68 5.72 5.82
N ARG A 157 16.44 5.22 5.77
CA ARG A 157 15.92 4.14 6.63
C ARG A 157 15.76 2.86 5.81
N LYS A 158 15.82 1.70 6.49
CA LYS A 158 15.58 0.39 5.85
C LYS A 158 14.08 0.16 5.70
N GLY A 159 13.62 0.00 4.47
CA GLY A 159 12.30 -0.51 4.14
C GLY A 159 12.37 -1.91 3.52
N TYR A 160 11.24 -2.62 3.46
CA TYR A 160 11.16 -3.99 2.97
C TYR A 160 9.95 -4.15 2.05
N CYS A 161 10.18 -4.47 0.79
CA CYS A 161 9.11 -4.71 -0.19
C CYS A 161 8.74 -6.20 -0.24
N ARG A 162 7.49 -6.56 0.07
CA ARG A 162 6.98 -7.93 -0.13
C ARG A 162 6.74 -8.21 -1.63
N ARG A 163 6.98 -9.47 -2.04
CA ARG A 163 6.73 -9.98 -3.40
C ARG A 163 5.27 -10.52 -3.55
N PRO A 164 4.91 -11.09 -4.71
CA PRO A 164 3.99 -10.50 -5.68
C PRO A 164 2.50 -10.60 -5.34
N ASP A 165 2.10 -11.46 -4.40
CA ASP A 165 0.68 -11.67 -4.04
C ASP A 165 0.10 -10.45 -3.30
N ARG A 166 0.94 -9.74 -2.54
CA ARG A 166 0.59 -8.47 -1.90
C ARG A 166 1.75 -7.49 -1.98
N MET A 167 1.65 -6.55 -2.92
CA MET A 167 2.62 -5.47 -3.08
C MET A 167 2.49 -4.49 -1.91
N ALA A 168 3.39 -4.60 -0.95
CA ALA A 168 3.47 -3.69 0.19
C ALA A 168 4.92 -3.40 0.57
N LEU A 169 5.18 -2.14 0.93
CA LEU A 169 6.42 -1.68 1.55
C LEU A 169 6.20 -1.50 3.05
N HIS A 170 7.05 -2.12 3.86
CA HIS A 170 7.08 -1.94 5.31
C HIS A 170 8.31 -1.11 5.70
N VAL A 171 8.12 -0.06 6.49
CA VAL A 171 9.21 0.78 7.01
C VAL A 171 9.07 0.89 8.54
N PRO A 172 9.98 0.29 9.32
CA PRO A 172 9.94 0.39 10.78
C PRO A 172 10.15 1.83 11.21
N LEU A 173 9.41 2.33 12.19
CA LEU A 173 9.57 3.66 12.81
C LEU A 173 10.37 3.57 14.12
N SER A 174 10.87 4.70 14.62
CA SER A 174 11.77 4.74 15.78
C SER A 174 11.07 4.45 17.12
N ASP A 175 9.76 4.65 17.18
CA ASP A 175 8.89 4.44 18.34
C ASP A 175 8.24 3.05 18.38
N GLY A 176 8.75 2.11 17.57
CA GLY A 176 8.20 0.77 17.47
C GLY A 176 6.96 0.65 16.58
N ARG A 177 6.48 1.76 15.97
CA ARG A 177 5.44 1.70 14.93
C ARG A 177 6.00 1.20 13.60
N MET A 178 5.11 0.83 12.69
CA MET A 178 5.42 0.40 11.34
C MET A 178 4.57 1.19 10.35
N LEU A 179 5.23 1.83 9.39
CA LEU A 179 4.57 2.39 8.21
C LEU A 179 4.42 1.27 7.17
N THR A 180 3.19 0.95 6.79
CA THR A 180 2.91 0.00 5.72
C THR A 180 2.24 0.72 4.55
N VAL A 181 2.80 0.58 3.35
CA VAL A 181 2.28 1.20 2.12
C VAL A 181 1.96 0.11 1.10
N GLY A 182 0.69 -0.12 0.82
CA GLY A 182 0.22 -1.09 -0.17
C GLY A 182 0.20 -0.47 -1.58
N ALA A 183 1.21 -0.77 -2.38
CA ALA A 183 1.37 -0.36 -3.78
C ALA A 183 2.60 -1.09 -4.38
N PRO A 184 2.82 -1.06 -5.72
CA PRO A 184 4.09 -1.48 -6.31
C PRO A 184 5.27 -0.82 -5.61
N CYS A 185 6.37 -1.56 -5.40
CA CYS A 185 7.49 -1.13 -4.54
C CYS A 185 8.06 0.25 -4.90
N SER A 186 8.14 0.60 -6.19
CA SER A 186 8.57 1.93 -6.66
C SER A 186 7.62 3.04 -6.20
N THR A 187 6.31 2.87 -6.43
CA THR A 187 5.25 3.79 -5.99
C THR A 187 5.21 3.90 -4.47
N ALA A 188 5.26 2.75 -3.78
CA ALA A 188 5.25 2.69 -2.33
C ALA A 188 6.45 3.42 -1.70
N ARG A 189 7.64 3.27 -2.30
CA ARG A 189 8.85 3.98 -1.89
C ARG A 189 8.71 5.50 -2.07
N ALA A 190 8.23 5.95 -3.23
CA ALA A 190 8.02 7.37 -3.49
C ALA A 190 7.04 7.99 -2.48
N PHE A 191 5.97 7.28 -2.16
CA PHE A 191 5.01 7.69 -1.13
C PHE A 191 5.64 7.72 0.26
N ALA A 192 6.34 6.66 0.66
CA ALA A 192 6.94 6.55 1.99
C ALA A 192 7.99 7.65 2.26
N VAL A 193 8.77 8.04 1.26
CA VAL A 193 9.71 9.19 1.37
C VAL A 193 8.97 10.46 1.79
N LYS A 194 7.77 10.70 1.24
CA LYS A 194 6.97 11.89 1.55
C LYS A 194 6.26 11.78 2.90
N ALA A 195 5.76 10.60 3.24
CA ALA A 195 5.10 10.34 4.52
C ALA A 195 6.08 10.47 5.70
N LEU A 196 7.29 9.93 5.58
CA LEU A 196 8.30 9.99 6.66
C LEU A 196 8.70 11.42 7.01
N ALA A 197 8.74 12.33 6.02
CA ALA A 197 9.02 13.74 6.26
C ALA A 197 7.97 14.46 7.14
N ARG A 198 6.79 13.87 7.34
CA ARG A 198 5.71 14.36 8.21
C ARG A 198 5.60 13.62 9.54
N ILE A 199 6.16 12.41 9.61
CA ILE A 199 6.13 11.59 10.82
C ILE A 199 7.32 11.94 11.72
N ASP A 200 8.47 12.23 11.11
CA ASP A 200 9.71 12.58 11.82
C ASP A 200 9.84 14.10 12.10
N SER A 201 8.80 14.89 11.79
CA SER A 201 8.73 16.35 12.02
C SER A 201 8.04 16.67 13.35
#